data_AF-A0AAW5F8X3-F1
#
_entry.id   AF-A0AAW5F8X3-F1
#
_cell.length_a   1.000
_cell.length_b   1.000
_cell.length_c   1.000
_cell.angle_alpha   90.00
_cell.angle_beta   90.00
_cell.angle_gamma   90.00
#
_symmetry.space_group_name_H-M   'P 1'
#
loop_
_entity.id
_entity.type
_entity.pdbx_description
1 polymer ?
#
loop_
_entity_poly.entity_id
_entity_poly.type
_entity_poly.pdbx_seq_one_letter_code
_entity_poly.pdbx_strand_id
1 'polypeptide(L)'
;MKLPSSITLCEVGLRDGLQNETYILNTEQKLEMLRGLIDAKFPVIEVGSFMHPRAVPQMANTDEVFKAIGDVPGVELRALIPNLRGIQRAIDCGCKKVKLNVSASRQHNLKNLNMTPEESVAGFASCVDAAVENGIAISGSISMPFASPWEGRITEEDVDAIIEAYLKVGITEISLSDTSGMAVPNQVYNLCCHIKEKYPQATWWLHFHNTRGLAMANIMAAMEAGMDRFDSSFGGLGGCPFVPGAAGNISTEDVLHLCEESGIATGIDITKVIELSRKLKELLNHDMDSYILRAGRSCDLIQSNQD
;
A
#
# COMPACT_ATOMS: atom_id res chain seq x y z
N MET A 1 -2.00 15.46 20.97
CA MET A 1 -1.79 15.22 19.53
C MET A 1 -3.09 15.57 18.81
N LYS A 2 -3.02 16.18 17.62
CA LYS A 2 -4.20 16.46 16.80
C LYS A 2 -4.41 15.27 15.87
N LEU A 3 -5.08 14.23 16.36
CA LEU A 3 -5.29 12.99 15.62
C LEU A 3 -6.71 12.96 15.03
N PRO A 4 -6.92 12.30 13.88
CA PRO A 4 -8.26 12.11 13.33
C PRO A 4 -9.07 11.16 14.22
N SER A 5 -10.40 11.30 14.20
CA SER A 5 -11.30 10.37 14.89
C SER A 5 -11.37 8.99 14.22
N SER A 6 -10.96 8.92 12.96
CA SER A 6 -10.98 7.70 12.15
C SER A 6 -9.95 7.75 11.04
N ILE A 7 -9.46 6.59 10.62
CA ILE A 7 -8.62 6.42 9.42
C ILE A 7 -9.15 5.29 8.53
N THR A 8 -8.76 5.31 7.27
CA THR A 8 -9.00 4.22 6.30
C THR A 8 -7.70 3.48 6.05
N LEU A 9 -7.73 2.15 6.17
CA LEU A 9 -6.60 1.29 5.82
C LEU A 9 -6.85 0.58 4.49
N CYS A 10 -5.80 0.51 3.67
CA CYS A 10 -5.71 -0.43 2.55
C CYS A 10 -4.77 -1.57 2.94
N GLU A 11 -5.29 -2.79 2.93
CA GLU A 11 -4.44 -3.98 3.08
C GLU A 11 -3.73 -4.25 1.76
N VAL A 12 -2.40 -4.21 1.75
CA VAL A 12 -1.57 -4.44 0.56
C VAL A 12 -0.86 -5.79 0.56
N GLY A 13 -1.03 -6.60 1.60
CA GLY A 13 -0.26 -7.81 1.79
C GLY A 13 -0.41 -8.85 0.69
N LEU A 14 -1.60 -8.99 0.07
CA LEU A 14 -1.79 -9.91 -1.06
C LEU A 14 -1.06 -9.51 -2.34
N ARG A 15 -0.66 -8.24 -2.45
CA ARG A 15 0.16 -7.72 -3.55
C ARG A 15 1.59 -7.48 -3.10
N ASP A 16 1.80 -6.44 -2.31
CA ASP A 16 3.12 -5.96 -1.93
C ASP A 16 3.80 -6.90 -0.94
N GLY A 17 3.03 -7.40 0.03
CA GLY A 17 3.52 -8.32 1.03
C GLY A 17 4.06 -9.60 0.41
N LEU A 18 3.25 -10.25 -0.44
CA LEU A 18 3.60 -11.50 -1.10
C LEU A 18 4.63 -11.35 -2.22
N GLN A 19 4.89 -10.14 -2.75
CA GLN A 19 5.69 -9.98 -3.97
C GLN A 19 7.12 -10.51 -3.86
N ASN A 20 7.72 -10.49 -2.66
CA ASN A 20 9.08 -10.99 -2.43
C ASN A 20 9.11 -12.36 -1.73
N GLU A 21 7.95 -12.96 -1.49
CA GLU A 21 7.89 -14.24 -0.80
C GLU A 21 8.37 -15.41 -1.67
N THR A 22 9.10 -16.33 -1.05
CA THR A 22 9.60 -17.52 -1.77
C THR A 22 8.50 -18.52 -2.07
N TYR A 23 7.51 -18.61 -1.18
CA TYR A 23 6.34 -19.46 -1.35
C TYR A 23 5.28 -18.74 -2.20
N ILE A 24 4.92 -19.34 -3.34
CA ILE A 24 3.91 -18.80 -4.24
C ILE A 24 2.54 -19.38 -3.86
N LEU A 25 1.66 -18.53 -3.35
CA LEU A 25 0.28 -18.91 -3.07
C LEU A 25 -0.48 -19.20 -4.37
N ASN A 26 -1.17 -20.33 -4.41
CA ASN A 26 -2.12 -20.64 -5.48
C ASN A 26 -3.39 -19.76 -5.36
N THR A 27 -4.28 -19.87 -6.34
CA THR A 27 -5.47 -19.02 -6.44
C THR A 27 -6.40 -19.21 -5.24
N GLU A 28 -6.62 -20.44 -4.81
CA GLU A 28 -7.48 -20.82 -3.69
C GLU A 28 -6.96 -20.27 -2.37
N GLN A 29 -5.65 -20.35 -2.13
CA GLN A 29 -5.01 -19.77 -0.95
C GLN A 29 -5.14 -18.25 -0.94
N LYS A 30 -4.93 -17.58 -2.08
CA LYS A 30 -5.14 -16.12 -2.18
C LYS A 30 -6.60 -15.72 -1.96
N LEU A 31 -7.54 -16.47 -2.53
CA LEU A 31 -8.98 -16.25 -2.34
C LEU A 31 -9.39 -16.43 -0.88
N GLU A 32 -8.81 -17.41 -0.20
CA GLU A 32 -9.04 -17.62 1.23
C GLU A 32 -8.58 -16.42 2.06
N MET A 33 -7.35 -15.94 1.82
CA MET A 33 -6.84 -14.75 2.50
C MET A 33 -7.69 -13.51 2.16
N LEU A 34 -8.04 -13.31 0.90
CA LEU A 34 -8.88 -12.19 0.44
C LEU A 34 -10.26 -12.19 1.11
N ARG A 35 -10.93 -13.34 1.19
CA ARG A 35 -12.22 -13.49 1.88
C ARG A 35 -12.10 -13.21 3.36
N GLY A 36 -11.00 -13.64 3.98
CA GLY A 36 -10.67 -13.30 5.36
C GLY A 36 -10.58 -11.78 5.57
N LEU A 37 -9.85 -11.07 4.71
CA LEU A 37 -9.72 -9.62 4.79
C LEU A 37 -11.08 -8.91 4.62
N ILE A 38 -11.92 -9.39 3.70
CA ILE A 38 -13.30 -8.89 3.53
C ILE A 38 -14.12 -9.12 4.80
N ASP A 39 -14.02 -10.31 5.41
CA ASP A 39 -14.73 -10.64 6.65
C ASP A 39 -14.21 -9.84 7.87
N ALA A 40 -12.93 -9.45 7.84
CA ALA A 40 -12.30 -8.51 8.75
C ALA A 40 -12.68 -7.04 8.50
N LYS A 41 -13.52 -6.78 7.49
CA LYS A 41 -14.10 -5.46 7.16
C LYS A 41 -13.11 -4.44 6.58
N PHE A 42 -12.08 -4.89 5.87
CA PHE A 42 -11.24 -3.95 5.12
C PHE A 42 -12.06 -3.21 4.07
N PRO A 43 -12.00 -1.86 4.02
CA PRO A 43 -12.68 -1.07 3.01
C PRO A 43 -11.94 -1.05 1.68
N VAL A 44 -10.61 -1.26 1.70
CA VAL A 44 -9.74 -1.26 0.52
C VAL A 44 -8.74 -2.40 0.62
N ILE A 45 -8.60 -3.17 -0.45
CA ILE A 45 -7.64 -4.29 -0.54
C ILE A 45 -6.93 -4.23 -1.89
N GLU A 46 -5.60 -4.25 -1.86
CA GLU A 46 -4.78 -4.41 -3.06
C GLU A 46 -4.51 -5.89 -3.31
N VAL A 47 -5.30 -6.48 -4.21
CA VAL A 47 -5.42 -7.94 -4.40
C VAL A 47 -4.21 -8.54 -5.12
N GLY A 48 -3.57 -7.77 -5.99
CA GLY A 48 -2.46 -8.26 -6.80
C GLY A 48 -1.93 -7.26 -7.80
N SER A 49 -1.21 -7.77 -8.79
CA SER A 49 -0.54 -6.96 -9.79
C SER A 49 -0.60 -7.59 -11.17
N PHE A 50 -0.85 -6.78 -12.19
CA PHE A 50 -0.79 -7.20 -13.58
C PHE A 50 0.59 -7.03 -14.20
N MET A 51 1.64 -7.02 -13.36
CA MET A 51 3.03 -7.19 -13.80
C MET A 51 3.21 -8.48 -14.59
N HIS A 52 4.28 -8.53 -15.39
CA HIS A 52 4.59 -9.73 -16.17
C HIS A 52 4.94 -10.88 -15.21
N PRO A 53 4.33 -12.09 -15.35
CA PRO A 53 4.56 -13.21 -14.42
C PRO A 53 6.01 -13.66 -14.27
N ARG A 54 6.85 -13.43 -15.29
CA ARG A 54 8.30 -13.68 -15.17
C ARG A 54 9.02 -12.69 -14.27
N ALA A 55 8.53 -11.46 -14.18
CA ALA A 55 9.11 -10.42 -13.32
C ALA A 55 8.60 -10.56 -11.88
N VAL A 56 7.33 -10.93 -11.71
CA VAL A 56 6.70 -11.16 -10.40
C VAL A 56 5.86 -12.44 -10.42
N PRO A 57 6.48 -13.62 -10.25
CA PRO A 57 5.78 -14.91 -10.27
C PRO A 57 4.65 -15.02 -9.24
N GLN A 58 4.82 -14.38 -8.09
CA GLN A 58 3.85 -14.35 -7.00
C GLN A 58 2.54 -13.71 -7.43
N MET A 59 2.53 -12.88 -8.47
CA MET A 59 1.34 -12.18 -8.97
C MET A 59 0.75 -12.81 -10.25
N ALA A 60 1.26 -13.98 -10.66
CA ALA A 60 0.84 -14.64 -11.90
C ALA A 60 -0.66 -14.94 -11.96
N ASN A 61 -1.28 -15.27 -10.82
CA ASN A 61 -2.69 -15.67 -10.71
C ASN A 61 -3.66 -14.52 -10.36
N THR A 62 -3.25 -13.26 -10.55
CA THR A 62 -4.09 -12.09 -10.20
C THR A 62 -5.42 -12.12 -10.96
N ASP A 63 -5.41 -12.46 -12.25
CA ASP A 63 -6.59 -12.49 -13.12
C ASP A 63 -7.60 -13.53 -12.63
N GLU A 64 -7.14 -14.72 -12.24
CA GLU A 64 -7.96 -15.80 -11.70
C GLU A 64 -8.59 -15.42 -10.35
N VAL A 65 -7.84 -14.75 -9.47
CA VAL A 65 -8.35 -14.28 -8.18
C VAL A 65 -9.48 -13.26 -8.38
N PHE A 66 -9.30 -12.27 -9.26
CA PHE A 66 -10.35 -11.28 -9.57
C PHE A 66 -11.60 -11.93 -10.19
N LYS A 67 -11.43 -12.85 -11.15
CA LYS A 67 -12.56 -13.57 -11.76
C LYS A 67 -13.34 -14.40 -10.74
N ALA A 68 -12.64 -15.03 -9.80
CA ALA A 68 -13.25 -15.93 -8.82
C ALA A 68 -13.87 -15.18 -7.62
N ILE A 69 -13.33 -14.04 -7.21
CA ILE A 69 -13.92 -13.23 -6.13
C ILE A 69 -15.13 -12.44 -6.63
N GLY A 70 -15.10 -11.98 -7.88
CA GLY A 70 -16.17 -11.16 -8.45
C GLY A 70 -16.28 -9.78 -7.80
N ASP A 71 -17.46 -9.17 -7.90
CA ASP A 71 -17.75 -7.89 -7.27
C ASP A 71 -18.12 -8.08 -5.79
N VAL A 72 -17.56 -7.24 -4.92
CA VAL A 72 -17.75 -7.29 -3.47
C VAL A 72 -18.29 -5.94 -3.00
N PRO A 73 -19.61 -5.79 -2.85
CA PRO A 73 -20.22 -4.51 -2.49
C PRO A 73 -19.62 -3.90 -1.22
N GLY A 74 -19.20 -2.64 -1.30
CA GLY A 74 -18.64 -1.90 -0.17
C GLY A 74 -17.14 -2.11 0.08
N VAL A 75 -16.45 -2.91 -0.74
CA VAL A 75 -15.00 -3.10 -0.66
C VAL A 75 -14.35 -2.69 -1.98
N GLU A 76 -13.39 -1.76 -1.92
CA GLU A 76 -12.58 -1.39 -3.06
C GLU A 76 -11.47 -2.44 -3.28
N LEU A 77 -11.59 -3.22 -4.34
CA LEU A 77 -10.54 -4.13 -4.80
C LEU A 77 -9.71 -3.47 -5.90
N ARG A 78 -8.40 -3.33 -5.67
CA ARG A 78 -7.49 -2.69 -6.61
C ARG A 78 -6.28 -3.55 -6.97
N ALA A 79 -5.63 -3.23 -8.08
CA ALA A 79 -4.41 -3.91 -8.52
C ALA A 79 -3.36 -2.94 -9.09
N LEU A 80 -2.08 -3.28 -8.93
CA LEU A 80 -0.99 -2.54 -9.57
C LEU A 80 -0.89 -2.90 -11.05
N ILE A 81 -0.65 -1.91 -11.92
CA ILE A 81 -0.38 -2.11 -13.34
C ILE A 81 0.92 -1.41 -13.77
N PRO A 82 1.68 -1.98 -14.73
CA PRO A 82 2.84 -1.29 -15.29
C PRO A 82 2.54 -0.42 -16.52
N ASN A 83 1.46 -0.72 -17.25
CA ASN A 83 1.19 -0.15 -18.57
C ASN A 83 -0.22 -0.53 -19.07
N LEU A 84 -0.52 -0.14 -20.31
CA LEU A 84 -1.80 -0.37 -21.00
C LEU A 84 -2.21 -1.85 -21.10
N ARG A 85 -1.25 -2.79 -21.16
CA ARG A 85 -1.58 -4.23 -21.12
C ARG A 85 -2.17 -4.63 -19.77
N GLY A 86 -1.75 -3.97 -18.70
CA GLY A 86 -2.34 -4.13 -17.37
C GLY A 86 -3.79 -3.67 -17.33
N ILE A 87 -4.14 -2.60 -18.04
CA ILE A 87 -5.55 -2.15 -18.20
C ILE A 87 -6.37 -3.24 -18.87
N GLN A 88 -5.90 -3.80 -19.99
CA GLN A 88 -6.63 -4.86 -20.67
C GLN A 88 -6.88 -6.08 -19.76
N ARG A 89 -5.88 -6.50 -19.00
CA ARG A 89 -6.05 -7.60 -18.03
C ARG A 89 -7.06 -7.26 -16.94
N ALA A 90 -7.04 -6.01 -16.44
CA ALA A 90 -8.02 -5.54 -15.47
C ALA A 90 -9.46 -5.60 -16.01
N ILE A 91 -9.66 -5.18 -17.27
CA ILE A 91 -10.95 -5.29 -17.98
C ILE A 91 -11.38 -6.77 -18.04
N ASP A 92 -10.51 -7.64 -18.53
CA ASP A 92 -10.81 -9.05 -18.79
C ASP A 92 -11.13 -9.85 -17.53
N CYS A 93 -10.63 -9.44 -16.36
CA CYS A 93 -10.89 -10.09 -15.08
C CYS A 93 -11.93 -9.37 -14.21
N GLY A 94 -12.44 -8.21 -14.64
CA GLY A 94 -13.45 -7.44 -13.92
C GLY A 94 -12.90 -6.56 -12.79
N CYS A 95 -11.59 -6.32 -12.72
CA CYS A 95 -10.99 -5.40 -11.77
C CYS A 95 -11.45 -3.95 -12.05
N LYS A 96 -11.94 -3.26 -11.01
CA LYS A 96 -12.56 -1.94 -11.12
C LYS A 96 -11.64 -0.77 -10.80
N LYS A 97 -10.47 -1.02 -10.20
CA LYS A 97 -9.51 0.02 -9.88
C LYS A 97 -8.08 -0.44 -10.07
N VAL A 98 -7.28 0.39 -10.70
CA VAL A 98 -5.86 0.11 -10.97
C VAL A 98 -4.97 1.24 -10.48
N LYS A 99 -3.73 0.90 -10.12
CA LYS A 99 -2.73 1.84 -9.65
C LYS A 99 -1.50 1.83 -10.56
N LEU A 100 -1.05 3.01 -10.99
CA LEU A 100 0.18 3.21 -11.74
C LEU A 100 1.26 3.79 -10.83
N ASN A 101 2.49 3.30 -10.94
CA ASN A 101 3.58 3.72 -10.08
C ASN A 101 4.70 4.41 -10.86
N VAL A 102 5.26 5.46 -10.27
CA VAL A 102 6.51 6.10 -10.70
C VAL A 102 7.45 6.22 -9.51
N SER A 103 8.76 6.23 -9.77
CA SER A 103 9.76 6.53 -8.73
C SER A 103 10.09 8.01 -8.72
N ALA A 104 10.11 8.64 -7.54
CA ALA A 104 10.59 10.02 -7.40
C ALA A 104 12.09 10.17 -7.62
N SER A 105 12.85 9.08 -7.53
CA SER A 105 14.28 9.13 -7.78
C SER A 105 14.57 9.24 -9.27
N ARG A 106 15.13 10.36 -9.71
CA ARG A 106 15.47 10.60 -11.13
C ARG A 106 16.51 9.60 -11.61
N GLN A 107 17.56 9.35 -10.84
CA GLN A 107 18.57 8.34 -11.16
C GLN A 107 17.96 6.93 -11.29
N HIS A 108 17.08 6.53 -10.38
CA HIS A 108 16.41 5.24 -10.46
C HIS A 108 15.52 5.16 -11.70
N ASN A 109 14.73 6.19 -11.97
CA ASN A 109 13.80 6.21 -13.09
C ASN A 109 14.53 6.25 -14.45
N LEU A 110 15.56 7.08 -14.59
CA LEU A 110 16.41 7.15 -15.78
C LEU A 110 17.14 5.84 -16.03
N LYS A 111 17.68 5.19 -15.00
CA LYS A 111 18.38 3.91 -15.14
C LYS A 111 17.47 2.79 -15.63
N ASN A 112 16.21 2.76 -15.19
CA ASN A 112 15.30 1.66 -15.51
C ASN A 112 14.45 1.92 -16.76
N LEU A 113 14.05 3.18 -17.00
CA LEU A 113 13.07 3.55 -18.04
C LEU A 113 13.63 4.56 -19.05
N ASN A 114 14.82 5.11 -18.83
CA ASN A 114 15.43 6.17 -19.65
C ASN A 114 14.50 7.38 -19.83
N MET A 115 13.76 7.71 -18.78
CA MET A 115 12.84 8.85 -18.69
C MET A 115 12.96 9.46 -17.30
N THR A 116 12.75 10.77 -17.22
CA THR A 116 12.49 11.43 -15.93
C THR A 116 11.15 10.94 -15.33
N PRO A 117 10.94 11.07 -14.01
CA PRO A 117 9.69 10.68 -13.37
C PRO A 117 8.45 11.31 -14.03
N GLU A 118 8.50 12.59 -14.35
CA GLU A 118 7.40 13.36 -14.93
C GLU A 118 7.09 12.90 -16.35
N GLU A 119 8.12 12.59 -17.15
CA GLU A 119 7.97 11.99 -18.48
C GLU A 119 7.32 10.61 -18.41
N SER A 120 7.69 9.79 -17.41
CA SER A 120 7.05 8.48 -17.19
C SER A 120 5.57 8.63 -16.86
N VAL A 121 5.23 9.59 -16.00
CA VAL A 121 3.82 9.89 -15.67
C VAL A 121 3.06 10.42 -16.87
N ALA A 122 3.67 11.30 -17.68
CA ALA A 122 3.05 11.78 -18.92
C ALA A 122 2.74 10.62 -19.89
N GLY A 123 3.58 9.58 -19.92
CA GLY A 123 3.35 8.35 -20.68
C GLY A 123 2.11 7.55 -20.25
N PHE A 124 1.58 7.81 -19.05
CA PHE A 124 0.38 7.14 -18.55
C PHE A 124 -0.93 7.65 -19.15
N ALA A 125 -0.93 8.74 -19.91
CA ALA A 125 -2.14 9.31 -20.51
C ALA A 125 -2.99 8.23 -21.25
N SER A 126 -2.34 7.40 -22.08
CA SER A 126 -3.02 6.29 -22.77
C SER A 126 -3.67 5.26 -21.84
N CYS A 127 -3.09 5.03 -20.66
CA CYS A 127 -3.68 4.13 -19.65
C CYS A 127 -4.89 4.78 -18.98
N VAL A 128 -4.83 6.09 -18.71
CA VAL A 128 -5.96 6.84 -18.16
C VAL A 128 -7.12 6.85 -19.14
N ASP A 129 -6.87 7.18 -20.41
CA ASP A 129 -7.90 7.21 -21.46
C ASP A 129 -8.61 5.84 -21.56
N ALA A 130 -7.84 4.75 -21.65
CA ALA A 130 -8.40 3.40 -21.71
C ALA A 130 -9.15 3.00 -20.43
N ALA A 131 -8.68 3.44 -19.25
CA ALA A 131 -9.38 3.18 -17.99
C ALA A 131 -10.74 3.89 -17.97
N VAL A 132 -10.78 5.18 -18.35
CA VAL A 132 -12.01 5.98 -18.42
C VAL A 132 -13.01 5.39 -19.41
N GLU A 133 -12.56 5.03 -20.61
CA GLU A 133 -13.41 4.41 -21.64
C GLU A 133 -14.07 3.10 -21.18
N ASN A 134 -13.43 2.37 -20.26
CA ASN A 134 -13.91 1.09 -19.75
C ASN A 134 -14.48 1.16 -18.32
N GLY A 135 -14.64 2.37 -17.77
CA GLY A 135 -15.20 2.56 -16.42
C GLY A 135 -14.33 1.98 -15.31
N ILE A 136 -13.01 1.95 -15.49
CA ILE A 136 -12.02 1.55 -14.48
C ILE A 136 -11.49 2.81 -13.79
N ALA A 137 -11.56 2.85 -12.46
CA ALA A 137 -10.94 3.91 -11.68
C ALA A 137 -9.42 3.77 -11.69
N ILE A 138 -8.71 4.90 -11.67
CA ILE A 138 -7.25 4.92 -11.74
C ILE A 138 -6.64 5.81 -10.66
N SER A 139 -5.57 5.32 -10.03
CA SER A 139 -4.78 6.06 -9.06
C SER A 139 -3.29 6.00 -9.39
N GLY A 140 -2.54 6.93 -8.80
CA GLY A 140 -1.10 7.04 -8.94
C GLY A 140 -0.38 6.65 -7.65
N SER A 141 0.87 6.26 -7.75
CA SER A 141 1.78 6.18 -6.62
C SER A 141 3.16 6.72 -6.97
N ILE A 142 3.78 7.36 -5.98
CA ILE A 142 5.12 7.91 -6.04
C ILE A 142 5.96 7.13 -5.04
N SER A 143 6.87 6.28 -5.54
CA SER A 143 7.83 5.57 -4.69
C SER A 143 9.05 6.43 -4.38
N MET A 144 9.58 6.29 -3.16
CA MET A 144 10.72 7.05 -2.64
C MET A 144 10.55 8.58 -2.65
N PRO A 145 9.37 9.16 -2.33
CA PRO A 145 9.17 10.61 -2.36
C PRO A 145 9.91 11.33 -1.23
N PHE A 146 10.35 10.60 -0.20
CA PHE A 146 11.08 11.17 0.94
C PHE A 146 12.60 11.08 0.74
N ALA A 147 13.08 9.90 0.33
CA ALA A 147 14.48 9.68 0.05
C ALA A 147 14.68 8.41 -0.79
N SER A 148 15.72 8.42 -1.61
CA SER A 148 16.15 7.28 -2.41
C SER A 148 17.56 6.80 -2.00
N PRO A 149 17.84 5.49 -2.12
CA PRO A 149 19.20 4.96 -1.96
C PRO A 149 20.22 5.49 -2.98
N TRP A 150 19.77 6.14 -4.06
CA TRP A 150 20.62 6.64 -5.14
C TRP A 150 20.97 8.13 -4.99
N GLU A 151 20.02 8.94 -4.55
CA GLU A 151 20.11 10.41 -4.55
C GLU A 151 20.05 11.02 -3.15
N GLY A 152 19.76 10.21 -2.12
CA GLY A 152 19.52 10.72 -0.79
C GLY A 152 18.15 11.36 -0.68
N ARG A 153 18.06 12.57 -0.13
CA ARG A 153 16.76 13.24 0.09
C ARG A 153 16.18 13.73 -1.24
N ILE A 154 14.90 13.49 -1.43
CA ILE A 154 14.12 14.06 -2.53
C ILE A 154 13.49 15.36 -2.05
N THR A 155 13.51 16.39 -2.91
CA THR A 155 13.01 17.73 -2.58
C THR A 155 11.50 17.82 -2.74
N GLU A 156 10.86 18.81 -2.11
CA GLU A 156 9.42 19.07 -2.29
C GLU A 156 9.12 19.46 -3.75
N GLU A 157 10.02 20.19 -4.40
CA GLU A 157 9.92 20.57 -5.80
C GLU A 157 9.95 19.36 -6.75
N ASP A 158 10.78 18.36 -6.46
CA ASP A 158 10.82 17.11 -7.23
C ASP A 158 9.51 16.33 -7.09
N VAL A 159 8.95 16.27 -5.88
CA VAL A 159 7.67 15.59 -5.61
C VAL A 159 6.51 16.35 -6.29
N ASP A 160 6.52 17.69 -6.22
CA ASP A 160 5.54 18.56 -6.85
C ASP A 160 5.47 18.36 -8.37
N ALA A 161 6.63 18.31 -9.04
CA ALA A 161 6.68 18.09 -10.48
C ALA A 161 5.99 16.78 -10.91
N ILE A 162 6.09 15.74 -10.08
CA ILE A 162 5.46 14.44 -10.33
C ILE A 162 3.97 14.48 -10.04
N ILE A 163 3.55 15.13 -8.95
CA ILE A 163 2.13 15.33 -8.62
C ILE A 163 1.43 16.10 -9.74
N GLU A 164 2.03 17.20 -10.20
CA GLU A 164 1.50 18.01 -11.30
C GLU A 164 1.38 17.20 -12.61
N ALA A 165 2.35 16.30 -12.88
CA ALA A 165 2.26 15.37 -14.00
C ALA A 165 1.08 14.40 -13.87
N TYR A 166 0.83 13.84 -12.67
CA TYR A 166 -0.32 12.95 -12.42
C TYR A 166 -1.65 13.68 -12.62
N LEU A 167 -1.76 14.89 -12.06
CA LEU A 167 -2.95 15.73 -12.19
C LEU A 167 -3.22 16.08 -13.66
N LYS A 168 -2.17 16.35 -14.45
CA LYS A 168 -2.28 16.67 -15.87
C LYS A 168 -2.84 15.53 -16.71
N VAL A 169 -2.55 14.27 -16.34
CA VAL A 169 -3.13 13.10 -17.00
C VAL A 169 -4.49 12.68 -16.39
N GLY A 170 -5.00 13.42 -15.40
CA GLY A 170 -6.32 13.19 -14.81
C GLY A 170 -6.35 12.29 -13.57
N ILE A 171 -5.20 11.94 -13.00
CA ILE A 171 -5.10 11.14 -11.78
C ILE A 171 -5.09 12.07 -10.55
N THR A 172 -6.12 11.96 -9.70
CA THR A 172 -6.28 12.77 -8.49
C THR A 172 -6.20 11.99 -7.19
N GLU A 173 -6.13 10.65 -7.24
CA GLU A 173 -5.79 9.83 -6.08
C GLU A 173 -4.33 9.40 -6.18
N ILE A 174 -3.50 9.79 -5.20
CA ILE A 174 -2.05 9.59 -5.24
C ILE A 174 -1.55 9.02 -3.91
N SER A 175 -0.74 7.95 -3.99
CA SER A 175 -0.03 7.39 -2.84
C SER A 175 1.42 7.85 -2.78
N LEU A 176 1.91 8.24 -1.59
CA LEU A 176 3.32 8.50 -1.31
C LEU A 176 3.93 7.31 -0.55
N SER A 177 4.89 6.63 -1.17
CA SER A 177 5.43 5.36 -0.66
C SER A 177 6.89 5.47 -0.23
N ASP A 178 7.17 5.38 1.08
CA ASP A 178 8.52 5.29 1.65
C ASP A 178 9.15 3.90 1.40
N THR A 179 9.33 3.54 0.13
CA THR A 179 9.79 2.21 -0.31
C THR A 179 11.20 1.87 0.18
N SER A 180 12.02 2.88 0.48
CA SER A 180 13.37 2.71 1.01
C SER A 180 13.39 2.67 2.54
N GLY A 181 12.26 2.95 3.21
CA GLY A 181 12.15 3.06 4.66
C GLY A 181 13.10 4.08 5.25
N MET A 182 13.27 5.23 4.57
CA MET A 182 14.22 6.29 4.92
C MET A 182 13.53 7.54 5.47
N ALA A 183 12.20 7.61 5.42
CA ALA A 183 11.47 8.76 5.90
C ALA A 183 11.56 8.89 7.43
N VAL A 184 11.56 10.14 7.88
CA VAL A 184 11.57 10.51 9.30
C VAL A 184 10.36 11.40 9.64
N PRO A 185 9.86 11.40 10.88
CA PRO A 185 8.58 12.02 11.22
C PRO A 185 8.44 13.50 10.83
N ASN A 186 9.48 14.30 11.05
CA ASN A 186 9.47 15.73 10.71
C ASN A 186 9.38 15.96 9.20
N GLN A 187 10.00 15.10 8.39
CA GLN A 187 9.91 15.17 6.93
C GLN A 187 8.50 14.79 6.46
N VAL A 188 7.94 13.72 7.04
CA VAL A 188 6.59 13.26 6.72
C VAL A 188 5.57 14.35 7.05
N TYR A 189 5.64 14.93 8.25
CA TYR A 189 4.74 16.00 8.67
C TYR A 189 4.78 17.19 7.69
N ASN A 190 5.99 17.68 7.37
CA ASN A 190 6.17 18.84 6.50
C ASN A 190 5.62 18.59 5.09
N LEU A 191 6.02 17.48 4.45
CA LEU A 191 5.54 17.14 3.11
C LEU A 191 4.03 16.94 3.09
N CYS A 192 3.46 16.30 4.11
CA CYS A 192 2.01 16.09 4.20
C CYS A 192 1.25 17.43 4.34
N CYS A 193 1.75 18.36 5.16
CA CYS A 193 1.15 19.70 5.26
C CYS A 193 1.20 20.42 3.91
N HIS A 194 2.37 20.43 3.26
CA HIS A 194 2.60 21.05 1.96
C HIS A 194 1.63 20.53 0.89
N ILE A 195 1.60 19.21 0.65
CA ILE A 195 0.77 18.65 -0.43
C ILE A 195 -0.73 18.80 -0.15
N LYS A 196 -1.14 18.76 1.12
CA LYS A 196 -2.55 18.92 1.49
C LYS A 196 -3.02 20.35 1.28
N GLU A 197 -2.17 21.34 1.56
CA GLU A 197 -2.45 22.75 1.30
C GLU A 197 -2.41 23.07 -0.19
N LYS A 198 -1.37 22.61 -0.90
CA LYS A 198 -1.13 22.95 -2.32
C LYS A 198 -2.09 22.24 -3.28
N TYR A 199 -2.55 21.04 -2.95
CA TYR A 199 -3.37 20.20 -3.84
C TYR A 199 -4.64 19.68 -3.13
N PRO A 200 -5.56 20.56 -2.72
CA PRO A 200 -6.78 20.17 -2.00
C PRO A 200 -7.74 19.30 -2.83
N GLN A 201 -7.57 19.27 -4.16
CA GLN A 201 -8.34 18.42 -5.08
C GLN A 201 -7.90 16.95 -5.07
N ALA A 202 -6.73 16.63 -4.50
CA ALA A 202 -6.17 15.29 -4.52
C ALA A 202 -6.52 14.51 -3.24
N THR A 203 -6.72 13.20 -3.41
CA THR A 203 -6.85 12.25 -2.31
C THR A 203 -5.50 11.59 -2.06
N TRP A 204 -5.00 11.69 -0.83
CA TRP A 204 -3.67 11.23 -0.46
C TRP A 204 -3.73 9.89 0.26
N TRP A 205 -2.91 8.94 -0.17
CA TRP A 205 -2.59 7.71 0.56
C TRP A 205 -1.14 7.74 0.99
N LEU A 206 -0.82 7.23 2.18
CA LEU A 206 0.57 7.08 2.60
C LEU A 206 0.92 5.62 2.82
N HIS A 207 2.12 5.25 2.43
CA HIS A 207 2.61 3.87 2.49
C HIS A 207 4.01 3.87 3.08
N PHE A 208 4.18 3.26 4.25
CA PHE A 208 5.45 3.27 4.98
C PHE A 208 6.02 1.86 5.16
N HIS A 209 7.26 1.69 4.72
CA HIS A 209 8.04 0.52 5.10
C HIS A 209 8.65 0.71 6.48
N ASN A 210 8.72 -0.37 7.26
CA ASN A 210 9.28 -0.34 8.61
C ASN A 210 10.77 -0.72 8.67
N THR A 211 11.48 -0.62 7.54
CA THR A 211 12.89 -0.99 7.38
C THR A 211 13.83 -0.42 8.45
N ARG A 212 13.53 0.76 8.99
CA ARG A 212 14.32 1.44 10.05
C ARG A 212 13.54 1.64 11.35
N GLY A 213 12.39 0.97 11.52
CA GLY A 213 11.57 1.07 12.72
C GLY A 213 10.81 2.40 12.88
N LEU A 214 10.70 3.20 11.81
CA LEU A 214 10.12 4.54 11.86
C LEU A 214 8.70 4.63 11.28
N ALA A 215 8.15 3.54 10.71
CA ALA A 215 6.87 3.62 10.01
C ALA A 215 5.72 4.04 10.93
N MET A 216 5.66 3.52 12.16
CA MET A 216 4.62 3.93 13.12
C MET A 216 4.72 5.41 13.50
N ALA A 217 5.94 5.90 13.72
CA ALA A 217 6.17 7.32 14.02
C ALA A 217 5.81 8.21 12.82
N ASN A 218 6.07 7.75 11.60
CA ASN A 218 5.69 8.43 10.36
C ASN A 218 4.16 8.46 10.17
N ILE A 219 3.44 7.39 10.50
CA ILE A 219 1.97 7.37 10.51
C ILE A 219 1.42 8.40 11.50
N MET A 220 1.94 8.45 12.72
CA MET A 220 1.52 9.45 13.72
C MET A 220 1.76 10.88 13.23
N ALA A 221 2.93 11.16 12.65
CA ALA A 221 3.24 12.48 12.10
C ALA A 221 2.33 12.86 10.93
N ALA A 222 2.02 11.92 10.04
CA ALA A 222 1.08 12.12 8.95
C ALA A 222 -0.35 12.39 9.46
N MET A 223 -0.81 11.66 10.48
CA MET A 223 -2.10 11.91 11.12
C MET A 223 -2.16 13.31 11.75
N GLU A 224 -1.09 13.78 12.37
CA GLU A 224 -1.00 15.15 12.88
C GLU A 224 -1.04 16.21 11.78
N ALA A 225 -0.48 15.92 10.60
CA ALA A 225 -0.64 16.73 9.39
C ALA A 225 -2.06 16.61 8.76
N GLY A 226 -2.92 15.77 9.35
CA GLY A 226 -4.31 15.58 8.95
C GLY A 226 -4.52 14.54 7.86
N MET A 227 -3.58 13.65 7.62
CA MET A 227 -3.77 12.50 6.72
C MET A 227 -4.57 11.40 7.42
N ASP A 228 -5.39 10.67 6.67
CA ASP A 228 -6.34 9.69 7.20
C ASP A 228 -6.42 8.40 6.39
N ARG A 229 -5.53 8.19 5.41
CA ARG A 229 -5.51 7.02 4.53
C ARG A 229 -4.11 6.42 4.46
N PHE A 230 -4.00 5.16 4.85
CA PHE A 230 -2.73 4.48 4.99
C PHE A 230 -2.76 3.08 4.37
N ASP A 231 -1.66 2.67 3.76
CA ASP A 231 -1.42 1.30 3.35
C ASP A 231 -0.71 0.56 4.50
N SER A 232 -1.09 -0.69 4.75
CA SER A 232 -0.42 -1.60 5.69
C SER A 232 -0.44 -3.03 5.16
N SER A 233 0.45 -3.88 5.69
CA SER A 233 0.48 -5.30 5.32
C SER A 233 0.32 -6.18 6.55
N PHE A 234 -0.64 -7.10 6.53
CA PHE A 234 -0.79 -8.11 7.57
C PHE A 234 0.52 -8.91 7.80
N GLY A 235 0.88 -9.12 9.06
CA GLY A 235 2.14 -9.74 9.46
C GLY A 235 3.39 -8.89 9.20
N GLY A 236 3.25 -7.64 8.72
CA GLY A 236 4.39 -6.81 8.30
C GLY A 236 5.06 -7.31 7.02
N LEU A 237 4.35 -8.11 6.22
CA LEU A 237 4.90 -8.69 4.99
C LEU A 237 5.41 -7.65 4.00
N GLY A 238 6.32 -8.11 3.15
CA GLY A 238 6.91 -7.34 2.07
C GLY A 238 8.41 -7.26 2.23
N GLY A 239 8.98 -6.20 1.66
CA GLY A 239 10.41 -6.01 1.64
C GLY A 239 10.81 -5.21 0.42
N CYS A 240 12.04 -4.70 0.42
CA CYS A 240 12.57 -4.00 -0.72
C CYS A 240 13.71 -4.84 -1.32
N PRO A 241 13.59 -5.38 -2.55
CA PRO A 241 14.66 -6.17 -3.16
C PRO A 241 15.94 -5.34 -3.37
N PHE A 242 15.83 -4.01 -3.36
CA PHE A 242 16.94 -3.08 -3.52
C PHE A 242 17.70 -2.78 -2.22
N VAL A 243 17.13 -3.12 -1.06
CA VAL A 243 17.73 -2.84 0.25
C VAL A 243 17.92 -4.17 0.98
N PRO A 244 19.15 -4.72 1.01
CA PRO A 244 19.45 -5.97 1.71
C PRO A 244 19.03 -5.89 3.18
N GLY A 245 18.24 -6.88 3.63
CA GLY A 245 17.77 -6.94 5.01
C GLY A 245 16.67 -5.93 5.37
N ALA A 246 16.06 -5.27 4.38
CA ALA A 246 14.94 -4.39 4.66
C ALA A 246 13.74 -5.14 5.20
N ALA A 247 13.31 -4.78 6.42
CA ALA A 247 11.96 -5.11 6.87
C ALA A 247 10.93 -4.55 5.88
N GLY A 248 9.80 -5.23 5.78
CA GLY A 248 8.74 -4.97 4.84
C GLY A 248 7.89 -3.75 5.19
N ASN A 249 6.60 -3.89 4.93
CA ASN A 249 5.62 -2.88 5.26
C ASN A 249 5.42 -2.76 6.77
N ILE A 250 4.82 -1.66 7.21
CA ILE A 250 4.23 -1.61 8.55
C ILE A 250 3.15 -2.71 8.68
N SER A 251 3.20 -3.43 9.81
CA SER A 251 2.23 -4.47 10.16
C SER A 251 0.84 -3.88 10.34
N THR A 252 -0.15 -4.47 9.67
CA THR A 252 -1.55 -4.04 9.82
C THR A 252 -2.05 -4.20 11.26
N GLU A 253 -1.69 -5.29 11.93
CA GLU A 253 -2.08 -5.54 13.32
C GLU A 253 -1.51 -4.49 14.26
N ASP A 254 -0.27 -4.05 14.02
CA ASP A 254 0.38 -3.04 14.86
C ASP A 254 -0.31 -1.68 14.68
N VAL A 255 -0.73 -1.32 13.46
CA VAL A 255 -1.48 -0.08 13.18
C VAL A 255 -2.89 -0.14 13.78
N LEU A 256 -3.57 -1.27 13.63
CA LEU A 256 -4.90 -1.47 14.23
C LEU A 256 -4.83 -1.37 15.75
N HIS A 257 -3.82 -1.98 16.38
CA HIS A 257 -3.65 -1.90 17.82
C HIS A 257 -3.39 -0.46 18.29
N LEU A 258 -2.51 0.28 17.60
CA LEU A 258 -2.33 1.71 17.87
C LEU A 258 -3.67 2.46 17.82
N CYS A 259 -4.46 2.22 16.78
CA CYS A 259 -5.72 2.91 16.56
C CYS A 259 -6.75 2.58 17.66
N GLU A 260 -6.91 1.31 18.01
CA GLU A 260 -7.80 0.88 19.09
C GLU A 260 -7.43 1.53 20.43
N GLU A 261 -6.15 1.45 20.83
CA GLU A 261 -5.67 2.01 22.09
C GLU A 261 -5.73 3.55 22.11
N SER A 262 -5.69 4.19 20.94
CA SER A 262 -5.78 5.64 20.80
C SER A 262 -7.20 6.16 20.56
N GLY A 263 -8.20 5.27 20.49
CA GLY A 263 -9.59 5.64 20.20
C GLY A 263 -9.83 6.16 18.78
N ILE A 264 -9.00 5.74 17.81
CA ILE A 264 -9.12 6.08 16.39
C ILE A 264 -9.89 4.95 15.70
N ALA A 265 -11.04 5.25 15.11
CA ALA A 265 -11.87 4.24 14.46
C ALA A 265 -11.29 3.80 13.10
N THR A 266 -11.18 2.49 12.88
CA THR A 266 -10.81 1.89 11.58
C THR A 266 -11.95 1.08 10.96
N GLY A 267 -12.86 0.55 11.80
CA GLY A 267 -13.93 -0.35 11.38
C GLY A 267 -13.48 -1.78 11.07
N ILE A 268 -12.18 -2.08 11.24
CA ILE A 268 -11.56 -3.37 10.93
C ILE A 268 -11.50 -4.24 12.19
N ASP A 269 -11.78 -5.53 12.05
CA ASP A 269 -11.72 -6.51 13.14
C ASP A 269 -10.29 -7.04 13.31
N ILE A 270 -9.55 -6.49 14.27
CA ILE A 270 -8.16 -6.89 14.56
C ILE A 270 -8.01 -8.38 14.90
N THR A 271 -9.00 -8.99 15.55
CA THR A 271 -8.92 -10.40 15.97
C THR A 271 -8.86 -11.29 14.72
N LYS A 272 -9.71 -11.01 13.73
CA LYS A 272 -9.69 -11.71 12.44
C LYS A 272 -8.40 -11.46 11.66
N VAL A 273 -7.85 -10.25 11.70
CA VAL A 273 -6.55 -9.97 11.06
C VAL A 273 -5.44 -10.80 11.68
N ILE A 274 -5.37 -10.86 13.02
CA ILE A 274 -4.37 -11.68 13.73
C ILE A 274 -4.51 -13.16 13.35
N GLU A 275 -5.72 -13.69 13.26
CA GLU A 275 -5.96 -15.07 12.81
C GLU A 275 -5.47 -15.32 11.38
N LEU A 276 -5.74 -14.39 10.45
CA LEU A 276 -5.25 -14.46 9.08
C LEU A 276 -3.73 -14.37 8.99
N SER A 277 -3.09 -13.54 9.81
CA SER A 277 -1.64 -13.45 9.89
C SER A 277 -1.00 -14.73 10.42
N ARG A 278 -1.60 -15.40 11.43
CA ARG A 278 -1.16 -16.73 11.88
C ARG A 278 -1.29 -17.75 10.77
N LYS A 279 -2.47 -17.73 10.12
CA LYS A 279 -2.77 -18.23 8.78
C LYS A 279 -1.56 -18.28 7.85
N LEU A 280 -1.20 -17.09 7.45
CA LEU A 280 -0.22 -16.85 6.42
C LEU A 280 1.20 -17.17 6.89
N LYS A 281 1.51 -16.94 8.18
CA LYS A 281 2.76 -17.37 8.80
C LYS A 281 3.01 -18.87 8.64
N GLU A 282 1.99 -19.70 8.86
CA GLU A 282 2.10 -21.15 8.67
C GLU A 282 2.31 -21.53 7.20
N LEU A 283 1.64 -20.85 6.27
CA LEU A 283 1.80 -21.08 4.83
C LEU A 283 3.19 -20.69 4.31
N LEU A 284 3.71 -19.54 4.74
CA LEU A 284 4.99 -19.02 4.30
C LEU A 284 6.18 -19.65 5.03
N ASN A 285 5.95 -20.26 6.19
CA ASN A 285 6.94 -21.00 6.98
C ASN A 285 8.16 -20.15 7.39
N HIS A 286 7.93 -18.89 7.77
CA HIS A 286 8.93 -18.03 8.43
C HIS A 286 8.25 -17.09 9.43
N ASP A 287 9.03 -16.44 10.28
CA ASP A 287 8.52 -15.44 11.22
C ASP A 287 8.10 -14.14 10.51
N MET A 288 7.19 -13.43 11.16
CA MET A 288 6.56 -12.19 10.68
C MET A 288 7.00 -11.02 11.57
N ASP A 289 7.01 -9.81 11.03
CA ASP A 289 7.51 -8.60 11.71
C ASP A 289 6.45 -7.90 12.59
N SER A 290 5.28 -8.52 12.76
CA SER A 290 4.18 -8.00 13.58
C SER A 290 4.44 -8.19 15.09
N TYR A 291 4.47 -7.09 15.84
CA TYR A 291 4.60 -7.14 17.30
C TYR A 291 3.35 -7.73 17.95
N ILE A 292 2.17 -7.39 17.44
CA ILE A 292 0.89 -7.86 17.98
C ILE A 292 0.68 -9.34 17.69
N LEU A 293 1.14 -9.84 16.54
CA LEU A 293 1.10 -11.28 16.27
C LEU A 293 1.93 -12.08 17.29
N ARG A 294 3.03 -11.49 17.78
CA ARG A 294 3.94 -12.12 18.76
C ARG A 294 3.47 -11.98 20.20
N ALA A 295 2.98 -10.79 20.58
CA ALA A 295 2.71 -10.45 21.98
C ALA A 295 1.21 -10.49 22.36
N GLY A 296 0.31 -10.51 21.39
CA GLY A 296 -1.13 -10.29 21.63
C GLY A 296 -1.46 -8.81 21.82
N ARG A 297 -2.74 -8.50 21.98
CA ARG A 297 -3.22 -7.13 22.22
C ARG A 297 -3.11 -6.79 23.70
N SER A 298 -2.97 -5.51 24.01
CA SER A 298 -2.94 -5.02 25.41
C SER A 298 -4.17 -5.47 26.21
N CYS A 299 -5.37 -5.45 25.60
CA CYS A 299 -6.59 -5.91 26.26
C CYS A 299 -6.57 -7.41 26.62
N ASP A 300 -5.81 -8.24 25.90
CA ASP A 300 -5.73 -9.69 26.13
C ASP A 300 -4.91 -10.01 27.40
N LEU A 301 -4.13 -9.05 27.91
CA LEU A 301 -3.34 -9.18 29.14
C LEU A 301 -4.14 -8.92 30.41
N ILE A 302 -5.29 -8.23 30.29
CA ILE A 302 -6.13 -7.88 31.42
C ILE A 302 -6.86 -9.16 31.85
N GLN A 303 -6.29 -9.86 32.83
CA GLN A 303 -7.02 -10.91 33.53
C GLN A 303 -8.27 -10.28 34.14
N SER A 304 -9.44 -10.68 33.66
CA SER A 304 -10.66 -10.46 34.41
C SER A 304 -10.47 -11.19 35.74
N ASN A 305 -10.31 -10.45 36.84
CA ASN A 305 -10.50 -10.99 38.18
C ASN A 305 -11.96 -11.48 38.24
N GLN A 306 -12.19 -12.71 37.81
CA GLN A 306 -13.42 -13.43 38.07
C GLN A 306 -13.09 -14.44 39.16
N ASP A 307 -13.49 -14.03 40.36
CA ASP A 307 -13.79 -14.89 41.51
C ASP A 307 -14.81 -15.98 41.15
#